data_AF-A0A059LMM3-F1
#
_entry.id   AF-A0A059LMM3-F1
#
_cell.length_a   1.000
_cell.length_b   1.000
_cell.length_c   1.000
_cell.angle_alpha   90.00
_cell.angle_beta   90.00
_cell.angle_gamma   90.00
#
_symmetry.space_group_name_H-M   'P 1'
#
loop_
_entity.id
_entity.type
_entity.pdbx_description
1 polymer ?
#
loop_
_entity_poly.entity_id
_entity_poly.type
_entity_poly.pdbx_seq_one_letter_code
_entity_poly.pdbx_strand_id
1 'polypeptide(L)'
;MTSILQVQRINASDLSIDAFVENYLIPGVPVLISASTRDWAACREWVNSDGSPNVDALASKYGASRVRATRMDFEAAYGEDDIKLMTLSEYVRWWKAREHHDGENPAWYLKDWHFASEYPSAQMYACPRYFEEDWLNGWLDDCAAKARAESSGDSESSAESQDYRFVYLGPRGTHTPMHTDVLKSHSWSTNVAGTKRWTLLPPEAASALLDAQ
;
A
#
# COMPACT_ATOMS: atom_id res chain seq x y z
N MET A 1 17.67 13.15 24.80
CA MET A 1 17.88 11.89 24.05
C MET A 1 16.51 11.33 23.74
N THR A 2 16.06 11.40 22.50
CA THR A 2 14.78 10.80 22.08
C THR A 2 15.02 9.29 21.98
N SER A 3 14.44 8.49 22.88
CA SER A 3 14.55 7.04 22.79
C SER A 3 13.76 6.55 21.58
N ILE A 4 14.41 5.83 20.67
CA ILE A 4 13.71 5.11 19.60
C ILE A 4 12.88 4.02 20.27
N LEU A 5 11.56 4.18 20.31
CA LEU A 5 10.65 3.16 20.76
C LEU A 5 10.55 2.08 19.69
N GLN A 6 10.80 0.82 20.05
CA GLN A 6 10.51 -0.30 19.18
C GLN A 6 9.01 -0.60 19.22
N VAL A 7 8.38 -0.67 18.04
CA VAL A 7 6.99 -1.10 17.91
C VAL A 7 6.86 -2.54 18.41
N GLN A 8 5.88 -2.77 19.28
CA GLN A 8 5.63 -4.10 19.84
C GLN A 8 5.26 -5.07 18.71
N ARG A 9 5.87 -6.25 18.71
CA ARG A 9 5.54 -7.34 17.78
C ARG A 9 4.75 -8.42 18.49
N ILE A 10 3.61 -8.83 17.92
CA ILE A 10 2.74 -9.89 18.46
C ILE A 10 2.36 -10.86 17.34
N ASN A 11 2.19 -12.14 17.64
CA ASN A 11 1.64 -13.10 16.69
C ASN A 11 0.12 -12.93 16.59
N ALA A 12 -0.44 -13.01 15.38
CA ALA A 12 -1.88 -12.97 15.18
C ALA A 12 -2.64 -14.03 16.00
N SER A 13 -2.05 -15.19 16.28
CA SER A 13 -2.66 -16.22 17.15
C SER A 13 -2.82 -15.77 18.60
N ASP A 14 -1.98 -14.84 19.05
CA ASP A 14 -1.84 -14.45 20.44
C ASP A 14 -2.52 -13.10 20.72
N LEU A 15 -3.20 -12.52 19.72
CA LEU A 15 -3.86 -11.23 19.78
C LEU A 15 -5.35 -11.37 19.43
N SER A 16 -6.21 -11.41 20.45
CA SER A 16 -7.66 -11.33 20.24
C SER A 16 -8.08 -9.96 19.70
N ILE A 17 -9.28 -9.87 19.12
CA ILE A 17 -9.85 -8.59 18.66
C ILE A 17 -10.00 -7.61 19.82
N ASP A 18 -10.57 -8.02 20.96
CA ASP A 18 -10.76 -7.15 22.13
C ASP A 18 -9.42 -6.59 22.64
N ALA A 19 -8.43 -7.46 22.84
CA ALA A 19 -7.08 -7.02 23.21
C ALA A 19 -6.43 -6.10 22.15
N PHE A 20 -6.73 -6.28 20.86
CA PHE A 20 -6.26 -5.35 19.83
C PHE A 20 -6.89 -3.96 20.00
N VAL A 21 -8.21 -3.94 20.20
CA VAL A 21 -8.99 -2.71 20.37
C VAL A 21 -8.55 -1.94 21.61
N GLU A 22 -8.49 -2.61 22.76
CA GLU A 22 -8.19 -1.99 24.06
C GLU A 22 -6.75 -1.50 24.16
N ASN A 23 -5.78 -2.26 23.64
CA ASN A 23 -4.35 -1.98 23.86
C ASN A 23 -3.69 -1.19 22.72
N TYR A 24 -4.26 -1.18 21.51
CA TYR A 24 -3.63 -0.55 20.34
C TYR A 24 -4.54 0.43 19.60
N LEU A 25 -5.75 0.01 19.23
CA LEU A 25 -6.64 0.85 18.42
C LEU A 25 -7.10 2.10 19.18
N ILE A 26 -7.74 1.92 20.34
CA ILE A 26 -8.25 3.05 21.16
C ILE A 26 -7.11 3.95 21.64
N PRO A 27 -5.97 3.43 22.15
CA PRO A 27 -4.86 4.26 22.58
C PRO A 27 -4.07 4.92 21.44
N GLY A 28 -4.30 4.54 20.18
CA GLY A 28 -3.54 5.02 19.03
C GLY A 28 -2.07 4.55 19.03
N VAL A 29 -1.79 3.36 19.56
CA VAL A 29 -0.44 2.82 19.69
C VAL A 29 -0.16 1.85 18.53
N PRO A 30 0.91 2.05 17.75
CA PRO A 30 1.24 1.15 16.64
C PRO A 30 1.65 -0.24 17.15
N VAL A 31 1.26 -1.27 16.40
CA VAL A 31 1.60 -2.68 16.67
C VAL A 31 1.98 -3.40 15.38
N LEU A 32 2.99 -4.27 15.47
CA LEU A 32 3.40 -5.15 14.38
C LEU A 32 2.81 -6.54 14.59
N ILE A 33 1.79 -6.88 13.82
CA ILE A 33 1.13 -8.18 13.89
C ILE A 33 1.81 -9.12 12.89
N SER A 34 2.31 -10.25 13.38
CA SER A 34 3.00 -11.27 12.59
C SER A 34 2.09 -12.46 12.30
N ALA A 35 2.40 -13.21 11.23
CA ALA A 35 1.67 -14.41 10.81
C ALA A 35 0.18 -14.21 10.48
N SER A 36 -0.26 -12.98 10.17
CA SER A 36 -1.65 -12.65 9.84
C SER A 36 -2.06 -12.88 8.37
N THR A 37 -1.11 -13.15 7.47
CA THR A 37 -1.36 -13.12 6.01
C THR A 37 -0.83 -14.35 5.27
N ARG A 38 -0.55 -15.45 5.99
CA ARG A 38 0.12 -16.64 5.41
C ARG A 38 -0.71 -17.35 4.33
N ASP A 39 -2.01 -17.21 4.40
CA ASP A 39 -3.01 -17.80 3.50
C ASP A 39 -3.26 -16.95 2.25
N TRP A 40 -2.77 -15.71 2.19
CA TRP A 40 -2.96 -14.83 1.05
C TRP A 40 -2.29 -15.35 -0.21
N ALA A 41 -3.00 -15.31 -1.35
CA ALA A 41 -2.44 -15.68 -2.64
C ALA A 41 -1.29 -14.76 -3.04
N ALA A 42 -1.34 -13.46 -2.68
CA ALA A 42 -0.24 -12.51 -2.85
C ALA A 42 1.09 -13.01 -2.27
N CYS A 43 1.06 -13.61 -1.06
CA CYS A 43 2.28 -14.13 -0.42
C CYS A 43 2.86 -15.38 -1.12
N ARG A 44 2.14 -15.99 -2.06
CA ARG A 44 2.61 -17.13 -2.88
C ARG A 44 2.92 -16.73 -4.31
N GLU A 45 2.08 -15.88 -4.92
CA GLU A 45 2.17 -15.52 -6.34
C GLU A 45 3.07 -14.30 -6.58
N TRP A 46 3.14 -13.35 -5.64
CA TRP A 46 3.89 -12.10 -5.81
C TRP A 46 5.29 -12.14 -5.22
N VAL A 47 5.75 -13.31 -4.76
CA VAL A 47 7.02 -13.48 -4.06
C VAL A 47 7.87 -14.54 -4.77
N ASN A 48 9.14 -14.21 -5.03
CA ASN A 48 10.13 -15.17 -5.51
C ASN A 48 10.62 -16.07 -4.37
N SER A 49 11.32 -17.16 -4.70
CA SER A 49 11.88 -18.08 -3.70
C SER A 49 12.92 -17.44 -2.77
N ASP A 50 13.52 -16.32 -3.16
CA ASP A 50 14.48 -15.54 -2.37
C ASP A 50 13.81 -14.45 -1.50
N GLY A 51 12.48 -14.34 -1.56
CA GLY A 51 11.71 -13.33 -0.83
C GLY A 51 11.60 -11.97 -1.54
N SER A 52 12.17 -11.82 -2.74
CA SER A 52 12.01 -10.61 -3.55
C SER A 52 10.63 -10.56 -4.21
N PRO A 53 10.15 -9.38 -4.66
CA PRO A 53 8.91 -9.29 -5.42
C PRO A 53 9.02 -10.04 -6.76
N ASN A 54 8.02 -10.86 -7.09
CA ASN A 54 7.90 -11.53 -8.38
C ASN A 54 7.26 -10.59 -9.43
N VAL A 55 8.04 -9.60 -9.87
CA VAL A 55 7.59 -8.58 -10.83
C VAL A 55 7.25 -9.15 -12.21
N ASP A 56 7.87 -10.26 -12.61
CA ASP A 56 7.59 -10.93 -13.88
C ASP A 56 6.21 -11.59 -13.86
N ALA A 57 5.82 -12.27 -12.77
CA ALA A 57 4.48 -12.83 -12.63
C ALA A 57 3.40 -11.73 -12.59
N LEU A 58 3.67 -10.63 -11.87
CA LEU A 58 2.79 -9.46 -11.85
C LEU A 58 2.59 -8.87 -13.25
N ALA A 59 3.66 -8.61 -14.00
CA ALA A 59 3.57 -8.09 -15.36
C ALA A 59 2.90 -9.08 -16.33
N SER A 60 3.11 -10.39 -16.17
CA SER A 60 2.48 -11.40 -17.03
C SER A 60 0.96 -11.44 -16.87
N LYS A 61 0.44 -11.18 -15.66
CA LYS A 61 -0.99 -11.32 -15.35
C LYS A 61 -1.74 -9.98 -15.41
N TYR A 62 -1.07 -8.91 -15.00
CA TYR A 62 -1.66 -7.57 -14.82
C TYR A 62 -0.94 -6.51 -15.66
N GLY A 63 -0.20 -6.94 -16.68
CA GLY A 63 0.70 -6.08 -17.44
C GLY A 63 0.03 -4.91 -18.14
N ALA A 64 -1.26 -4.99 -18.42
CA ALA A 64 -2.05 -3.95 -19.08
C ALA A 64 -2.56 -2.87 -18.12
N SER A 65 -2.53 -3.11 -16.79
CA SER A 65 -2.98 -2.15 -15.79
C SER A 65 -2.29 -0.81 -15.95
N ARG A 66 -3.07 0.27 -15.94
CA ARG A 66 -2.54 1.63 -15.93
C ARG A 66 -2.18 2.00 -14.50
N VAL A 67 -0.90 2.12 -14.23
CA VAL A 67 -0.34 2.38 -12.90
C VAL A 67 0.25 3.78 -12.81
N ARG A 68 0.23 4.34 -11.60
CA ARG A 68 0.84 5.63 -11.25
C ARG A 68 2.21 5.37 -10.63
N ALA A 69 3.27 5.85 -11.30
CA ALA A 69 4.61 5.78 -10.75
C ALA A 69 5.10 7.21 -10.42
N THR A 70 5.44 7.45 -9.17
CA THR A 70 5.97 8.74 -8.70
C THR A 70 7.49 8.72 -8.77
N ARG A 71 8.09 9.78 -9.30
CA ARG A 71 9.53 9.98 -9.28
C ARG A 71 9.98 10.23 -7.85
N MET A 72 10.95 9.47 -7.38
CA MET A 72 11.57 9.70 -6.10
C MET A 72 12.59 10.80 -6.24
N ASP A 73 12.27 11.94 -5.65
CA ASP A 73 13.19 13.03 -5.38
C ASP A 73 13.31 13.16 -3.86
N PHE A 74 14.52 13.10 -3.33
CA PHE A 74 14.75 13.18 -1.89
C PHE A 74 14.56 14.60 -1.35
N GLU A 75 14.50 15.60 -2.23
CA GLU A 75 14.31 17.00 -1.88
C GLU A 75 12.85 17.47 -2.04
N ALA A 76 11.98 16.68 -2.70
CA ALA A 76 10.59 17.05 -2.92
C ALA A 76 9.73 16.88 -1.65
N ALA A 77 8.87 17.87 -1.38
CA ALA A 77 7.89 17.80 -0.30
C ALA A 77 6.74 16.83 -0.65
N TYR A 78 6.04 16.32 0.36
CA TYR A 78 4.86 15.48 0.15
C TYR A 78 3.79 16.26 -0.65
N GLY A 79 3.40 15.74 -1.82
CA GLY A 79 2.41 16.37 -2.70
C GLY A 79 2.99 17.01 -3.97
N GLU A 80 4.32 17.15 -4.07
CA GLU A 80 5.02 17.63 -5.28
C GLU A 80 5.47 16.47 -6.18
N ASP A 81 4.58 15.50 -6.38
CA ASP A 81 4.90 14.27 -7.09
C ASP A 81 5.02 14.50 -8.61
N ASP A 82 6.20 14.24 -9.18
CA ASP A 82 6.35 14.01 -10.62
C ASP A 82 5.77 12.61 -10.92
N ILE A 83 4.55 12.56 -11.45
CA ILE A 83 3.81 11.32 -11.69
C ILE A 83 3.89 10.94 -13.16
N LYS A 84 4.31 9.70 -13.42
CA LYS A 84 4.24 9.08 -14.73
C LYS A 84 3.17 7.99 -14.74
N LEU A 85 2.17 8.18 -15.61
CA LEU A 85 1.21 7.13 -15.97
C LEU A 85 1.85 6.19 -16.99
N MET A 86 1.84 4.89 -16.70
CA MET A 86 2.35 3.86 -17.60
C MET A 86 1.63 2.53 -17.37
N THR A 87 1.82 1.57 -18.25
CA THR A 87 1.38 0.20 -17.99
C THR A 87 2.29 -0.49 -16.97
N LEU A 88 1.77 -1.46 -16.21
CA LEU A 88 2.60 -2.26 -15.31
C LEU A 88 3.75 -2.95 -16.05
N SER A 89 3.53 -3.39 -17.29
CA SER A 89 4.58 -3.98 -18.14
C SER A 89 5.72 -3.01 -18.43
N GLU A 90 5.41 -1.75 -18.72
CA GLU A 90 6.42 -0.70 -18.93
C GLU A 90 7.18 -0.40 -17.65
N TYR A 91 6.48 -0.35 -16.50
CA TYR A 91 7.09 -0.15 -15.20
C TYR A 91 8.09 -1.27 -14.86
N VAL A 92 7.69 -2.54 -15.04
CA VAL A 92 8.57 -3.68 -14.78
C VAL A 92 9.76 -3.73 -15.76
N ARG A 93 9.56 -3.37 -17.03
CA ARG A 93 10.67 -3.25 -17.99
C ARG A 93 11.68 -2.20 -17.55
N TRP A 94 11.21 -1.04 -17.09
CA TRP A 94 12.06 0.01 -16.52
C TRP A 94 12.79 -0.48 -15.26
N TRP A 95 12.09 -1.13 -14.33
CA TRP A 95 12.68 -1.66 -13.10
C TRP A 95 13.87 -2.57 -13.41
N LYS A 96 13.66 -3.56 -14.30
CA LYS A 96 14.69 -4.53 -14.66
C LYS A 96 15.90 -3.86 -15.34
N ALA A 97 15.65 -2.89 -16.21
CA ALA A 97 16.74 -2.09 -16.79
C ALA A 97 17.53 -1.32 -15.72
N ARG A 98 16.85 -0.76 -14.71
CA ARG A 98 17.51 -0.06 -13.60
C ARG A 98 18.40 -0.97 -12.76
N GLU A 99 18.02 -2.23 -12.51
CA GLU A 99 18.87 -3.16 -11.75
C GLU A 99 20.23 -3.42 -12.42
N HIS A 100 20.34 -3.17 -13.73
CA HIS A 100 21.57 -3.29 -14.50
C HIS A 100 22.38 -1.98 -14.61
N HIS A 101 21.84 -0.86 -14.15
CA HIS A 101 22.49 0.45 -14.19
C HIS A 101 22.68 1.01 -12.78
N ASP A 102 23.92 1.30 -12.42
CA ASP A 102 24.34 1.68 -11.08
C ASP A 102 23.79 3.06 -10.68
N GLY A 103 22.57 3.10 -10.12
CA GLY A 103 22.07 4.18 -9.25
C GLY A 103 21.89 5.60 -9.82
N GLU A 104 22.33 5.91 -11.04
CA GLU A 104 22.40 7.28 -11.57
C GLU A 104 21.05 7.87 -12.00
N ASN A 105 20.00 7.06 -12.13
CA ASN A 105 18.66 7.51 -12.54
C ASN A 105 17.67 7.55 -11.37
N PRO A 106 16.75 8.55 -11.36
CA PRO A 106 15.72 8.66 -10.33
C PRO A 106 14.88 7.37 -10.28
N ALA A 107 14.64 6.88 -9.06
CA ALA A 107 13.81 5.70 -8.85
C ALA A 107 12.34 6.08 -9.01
N TRP A 108 11.58 5.29 -9.76
CA TRP A 108 10.13 5.43 -9.84
C TRP A 108 9.47 4.47 -8.85
N TYR A 109 8.57 4.99 -8.02
CA TYR A 109 7.80 4.23 -7.04
C TYR A 109 6.36 4.11 -7.49
N LEU A 110 5.89 2.89 -7.75
CA LEU A 110 4.48 2.64 -8.02
C LEU A 110 3.71 2.74 -6.70
N LYS A 111 2.90 3.78 -6.59
CA LYS A 111 2.06 4.09 -5.44
C LYS A 111 0.59 4.01 -5.85
N ASP A 112 -0.25 3.72 -4.87
CA ASP A 112 -1.70 3.88 -4.96
C ASP A 112 -2.34 3.08 -6.11
N TRP A 113 -1.82 1.86 -6.39
CA TRP A 113 -2.46 0.97 -7.33
C TRP A 113 -3.66 0.30 -6.68
N HIS A 114 -4.86 0.68 -7.12
CA HIS A 114 -6.14 0.17 -6.64
C HIS A 114 -6.44 -1.25 -7.16
N PHE A 115 -5.54 -2.19 -6.86
CA PHE A 115 -5.61 -3.57 -7.37
C PHE A 115 -6.93 -4.27 -7.01
N ALA A 116 -7.42 -4.09 -5.77
CA ALA A 116 -8.65 -4.75 -5.32
C ALA A 116 -9.88 -4.32 -6.12
N SER A 117 -9.95 -3.04 -6.51
CA SER A 117 -11.05 -2.51 -7.32
C SER A 117 -10.89 -2.83 -8.82
N GLU A 118 -9.66 -2.84 -9.34
CA GLU A 118 -9.39 -3.23 -10.73
C GLU A 118 -9.58 -4.74 -10.96
N TYR A 119 -9.21 -5.57 -9.98
CA TYR A 119 -9.27 -7.04 -10.05
C TYR A 119 -10.00 -7.66 -8.84
N PRO A 120 -11.31 -7.38 -8.66
CA PRO A 120 -12.05 -7.83 -7.49
C PRO A 120 -12.16 -9.36 -7.39
N SER A 121 -12.14 -10.06 -8.54
CA SER A 121 -12.18 -11.52 -8.60
C SER A 121 -10.82 -12.19 -8.33
N ALA A 122 -9.71 -11.44 -8.32
CA ALA A 122 -8.39 -12.02 -8.11
C ALA A 122 -8.13 -12.42 -6.65
N GLN A 123 -8.82 -11.78 -5.69
CA GLN A 123 -8.79 -12.11 -4.25
C GLN A 123 -7.37 -12.36 -3.71
N MET A 124 -6.42 -11.50 -4.09
CA MET A 124 -4.99 -11.70 -3.76
C MET A 124 -4.69 -11.50 -2.27
N TYR A 125 -5.49 -10.70 -1.60
CA TYR A 125 -5.43 -10.40 -0.18
C TYR A 125 -6.84 -10.12 0.34
N ALA A 126 -6.99 -10.10 1.66
CA ALA A 126 -8.23 -9.78 2.35
C ALA A 126 -7.99 -8.70 3.41
N CYS A 127 -9.06 -8.05 3.88
CA CYS A 127 -8.95 -7.20 5.05
C CYS A 127 -8.62 -8.07 6.28
N PRO A 128 -7.58 -7.77 7.08
CA PRO A 128 -7.32 -8.49 8.32
C PRO A 128 -8.48 -8.29 9.32
N ARG A 129 -8.80 -9.34 10.09
CA ARG A 129 -9.93 -9.36 11.05
C ARG A 129 -10.04 -8.19 12.02
N TYR A 130 -8.92 -7.50 12.29
CA TYR A 130 -8.85 -6.36 13.20
C TYR A 130 -9.42 -5.07 12.60
N PHE A 131 -9.63 -5.04 11.29
CA PHE A 131 -10.02 -3.86 10.51
C PHE A 131 -11.29 -4.13 9.68
N GLU A 132 -12.11 -5.12 10.05
CA GLU A 132 -13.35 -5.47 9.33
C GLU A 132 -14.43 -4.39 9.43
N GLU A 133 -14.38 -3.51 10.45
CA GLU A 133 -15.22 -2.32 10.55
C GLU A 133 -14.74 -1.19 9.62
N ASP A 134 -14.63 -1.49 8.33
CA ASP A 134 -14.13 -0.58 7.29
C ASP A 134 -15.26 0.27 6.70
N TRP A 135 -15.62 1.34 7.41
CA TRP A 135 -16.74 2.20 7.00
C TRP A 135 -16.48 2.94 5.69
N LEU A 136 -15.21 3.27 5.39
CA LEU A 136 -14.84 3.99 4.17
C LEU A 136 -14.99 3.09 2.95
N ASN A 137 -14.35 1.91 2.94
CA ASN A 137 -14.47 1.02 1.80
C ASN A 137 -15.86 0.38 1.72
N GLY A 138 -16.54 0.13 2.84
CA GLY A 138 -17.93 -0.33 2.82
C GLY A 138 -18.85 0.63 2.07
N TRP A 139 -18.75 1.93 2.33
CA TRP A 139 -19.53 2.94 1.61
C TRP A 139 -19.13 3.02 0.12
N LEU A 140 -17.83 2.96 -0.20
CA LEU A 140 -17.34 3.01 -1.57
C LEU A 140 -17.75 1.78 -2.39
N ASP A 141 -17.70 0.60 -1.79
CA ASP A 141 -18.11 -0.66 -2.42
C ASP A 141 -19.63 -0.64 -2.71
N ASP A 142 -20.44 -0.09 -1.79
CA ASP A 142 -21.88 0.13 -2.00
C ASP A 142 -22.16 1.11 -3.16
N CYS A 143 -21.42 2.22 -3.21
CA CYS A 143 -21.51 3.19 -4.30
C CYS A 143 -21.14 2.54 -5.65
N ALA A 144 -20.06 1.76 -5.70
CA ALA A 144 -19.64 1.05 -6.89
C ALA A 144 -20.67 -0.01 -7.32
N ALA A 145 -21.27 -0.73 -6.38
CA ALA A 145 -22.32 -1.71 -6.66
C ALA A 145 -23.57 -1.06 -7.26
N LYS A 146 -24.01 0.09 -6.73
CA LYS A 146 -25.14 0.87 -7.28
C LYS A 146 -24.83 1.37 -8.69
N ALA A 147 -23.65 1.96 -8.90
CA ALA A 147 -23.24 2.44 -10.21
C ALA A 147 -23.24 1.33 -11.27
N ARG A 148 -22.74 0.13 -10.93
CA ARG A 148 -22.75 -1.06 -11.83
C ARG A 148 -24.16 -1.55 -12.13
N ALA A 149 -25.07 -1.50 -11.17
CA ALA A 149 -26.47 -1.91 -11.35
C ALA A 149 -27.25 -0.92 -12.24
N GLU A 150 -26.89 0.37 -12.20
CA GLU A 150 -27.51 1.44 -12.98
C GLU A 150 -26.92 1.57 -14.39
N SER A 151 -25.66 1.19 -14.60
CA SER A 151 -25.03 1.11 -15.92
C SER A 151 -25.54 -0.10 -16.70
N SER A 152 -26.54 0.11 -17.55
CA SER A 152 -27.15 -0.91 -18.42
C SER A 152 -26.44 -1.08 -19.78
N GLY A 153 -25.14 -0.82 -19.87
CA GLY A 153 -24.39 -0.97 -21.12
C GLY A 153 -22.88 -0.93 -20.94
N ASP A 154 -22.19 -1.43 -21.98
CA ASP A 154 -20.73 -1.60 -22.15
C ASP A 154 -19.89 -0.31 -22.06
N SER A 155 -20.30 0.70 -21.29
CA SER A 155 -19.41 1.79 -20.94
C SER A 155 -18.47 1.27 -19.86
N GLU A 156 -17.21 1.02 -20.23
CA GLU A 156 -16.06 1.12 -19.33
C GLU A 156 -16.11 2.52 -18.71
N SER A 157 -16.94 2.70 -17.67
CA SER A 157 -16.95 3.94 -16.93
C SER A 157 -15.61 3.97 -16.21
N SER A 158 -14.75 4.87 -16.67
CA SER A 158 -13.55 5.32 -15.97
C SER A 158 -13.95 6.07 -14.69
N ALA A 159 -14.83 5.50 -13.88
CA ALA A 159 -14.89 5.83 -12.48
C ALA A 159 -13.49 5.47 -11.97
N GLU A 160 -12.63 6.49 -11.83
CA GLU A 160 -11.36 6.33 -11.14
C GLU A 160 -11.64 5.49 -9.91
N SER A 161 -10.99 4.34 -9.80
CA SER A 161 -11.24 3.42 -8.71
C SER A 161 -11.12 4.18 -7.38
N GLN A 162 -12.23 4.36 -6.69
CA GLN A 162 -12.25 5.02 -5.39
C GLN A 162 -12.34 3.93 -4.33
N ASP A 163 -11.19 3.40 -3.93
CA ASP A 163 -11.07 2.63 -2.71
C ASP A 163 -9.84 3.11 -1.92
N TYR A 164 -9.79 2.76 -0.64
CA TYR A 164 -8.63 2.99 0.22
C TYR A 164 -7.80 1.71 0.36
N ARG A 165 -7.63 0.96 -0.75
CA ARG A 165 -6.92 -0.33 -0.79
C ARG A 165 -5.81 -0.27 -1.85
N PHE A 166 -4.59 -0.03 -1.39
CA PHE A 166 -3.47 0.27 -2.27
C PHE A 166 -2.42 -0.83 -2.30
N VAL A 167 -1.93 -1.14 -3.51
CA VAL A 167 -0.69 -1.89 -3.72
C VAL A 167 0.45 -0.90 -3.99
N TYR A 168 1.53 -1.06 -3.24
CA TYR A 168 2.77 -0.31 -3.42
C TYR A 168 3.88 -1.23 -3.91
N LEU A 169 4.60 -0.82 -4.96
CA LEU A 169 5.65 -1.62 -5.59
C LEU A 169 6.83 -0.71 -5.98
N GLY A 170 8.04 -1.00 -5.53
CA GLY A 170 9.21 -0.18 -5.85
C GLY A 170 10.54 -0.85 -5.58
N PRO A 171 11.59 -0.55 -6.37
CA PRO A 171 12.93 -1.05 -6.13
C PRO A 171 13.57 -0.42 -4.90
N ARG A 172 14.72 -0.94 -4.46
CA ARG A 172 15.51 -0.33 -3.39
C ARG A 172 15.74 1.17 -3.67
N GLY A 173 15.48 1.98 -2.64
CA GLY A 173 15.64 3.44 -2.67
C GLY A 173 14.32 4.22 -2.78
N THR A 174 13.21 3.56 -3.13
CA THR A 174 11.88 4.19 -3.12
C THR A 174 11.34 4.35 -1.71
N HIS A 175 10.64 5.44 -1.43
CA HIS A 175 10.04 5.71 -0.13
C HIS A 175 8.77 6.57 -0.26
N THR A 176 7.96 6.61 0.81
CA THR A 176 6.92 7.62 0.97
C THR A 176 7.43 8.64 1.98
N PRO A 177 7.40 9.96 1.68
CA PRO A 177 7.77 10.99 2.65
C PRO A 177 6.94 10.91 3.94
N MET A 178 7.42 11.56 5.00
CA MET A 178 6.69 11.65 6.26
C MET A 178 5.36 12.38 6.05
N HIS A 179 4.26 11.80 6.53
CA HIS A 179 2.91 12.33 6.39
C HIS A 179 2.01 11.79 7.51
N THR A 180 0.80 12.35 7.59
CA THR A 180 -0.31 11.77 8.35
C THR A 180 -1.32 11.19 7.37
N ASP A 181 -1.97 10.07 7.72
CA ASP A 181 -3.02 9.49 6.89
C ASP A 181 -4.17 10.48 6.66
N VAL A 182 -4.71 10.45 5.44
CA VAL A 182 -5.84 11.29 5.04
C VAL A 182 -7.07 11.01 5.91
N LEU A 183 -7.94 12.00 6.09
CA LEU A 183 -9.13 11.90 6.94
C LEU A 183 -8.86 11.50 8.40
N LYS A 184 -7.60 11.55 8.86
CA LYS A 184 -7.17 11.05 10.18
C LYS A 184 -7.60 9.60 10.41
N SER A 185 -7.63 8.80 9.36
CA SER A 185 -7.96 7.38 9.47
C SER A 185 -6.84 6.61 10.17
N HIS A 186 -7.18 5.40 10.63
CA HIS A 186 -6.17 4.38 10.94
C HIS A 186 -5.86 3.61 9.65
N SER A 187 -4.59 3.21 9.49
CA SER A 187 -4.16 2.38 8.38
C SER A 187 -3.53 1.08 8.87
N TRP A 188 -3.57 0.06 8.00
CA TRP A 188 -2.78 -1.16 8.15
C TRP A 188 -1.97 -1.38 6.87
N SER A 189 -0.75 -1.89 7.01
CA SER A 189 0.14 -2.18 5.89
C SER A 189 0.75 -3.57 6.03
N THR A 190 0.66 -4.36 4.96
CA THR A 190 1.26 -5.70 4.89
C THR A 190 2.44 -5.69 3.93
N ASN A 191 3.63 -6.05 4.44
CA ASN A 191 4.80 -6.25 3.60
C ASN A 191 4.82 -7.67 3.03
N VAL A 192 4.35 -7.83 1.79
CA VAL A 192 4.26 -9.13 1.09
C VAL A 192 5.63 -9.66 0.65
N ALA A 193 6.50 -8.78 0.14
CA ALA A 193 7.84 -9.14 -0.35
C ALA A 193 8.86 -8.03 -0.05
N GLY A 194 10.14 -8.38 0.00
CA GLY A 194 11.23 -7.44 0.29
C GLY A 194 11.20 -6.88 1.72
N THR A 195 11.70 -5.67 1.92
CA THR A 195 11.80 -5.05 3.25
C THR A 195 11.49 -3.56 3.20
N LYS A 196 10.61 -3.10 4.08
CA LYS A 196 10.32 -1.68 4.33
C LYS A 196 10.84 -1.26 5.70
N ARG A 197 11.40 -0.06 5.79
CA ARG A 197 11.77 0.59 7.04
C ARG A 197 10.75 1.66 7.36
N TRP A 198 10.23 1.66 8.58
CA TRP A 198 9.22 2.62 9.04
C TRP A 198 9.81 3.49 10.14
N THR A 199 9.55 4.79 10.04
CA THR A 199 9.77 5.77 11.10
C THR A 199 8.41 6.35 11.46
N LEU A 200 7.99 6.14 12.69
CA LEU A 200 6.71 6.64 13.21
C LEU A 200 7.01 7.71 14.24
N LEU A 201 6.31 8.84 14.15
CA LEU A 201 6.35 9.90 15.14
C LEU A 201 5.05 9.88 15.94
N PRO A 202 5.12 10.10 17.26
CA PRO A 202 3.92 10.14 18.07
C PRO A 202 3.08 11.38 17.71
N PRO A 203 1.74 11.36 17.88
CA PRO A 203 0.87 12.46 17.46
C PRO A 203 1.25 13.83 18.02
N GLU A 204 1.87 13.88 19.20
CA GLU A 204 2.34 15.11 19.84
C GLU A 204 3.48 15.79 19.07
N ALA A 205 4.20 15.04 18.23
CA ALA A 205 5.22 15.55 17.33
C ALA A 205 4.67 15.98 15.96
N ALA A 206 3.36 15.82 15.71
CA ALA A 206 2.76 16.11 14.41
C ALA A 206 2.82 17.60 14.04
N SER A 207 2.83 18.52 15.02
CA SER A 207 3.00 19.96 14.75
C SER A 207 4.34 20.26 14.06
N ALA A 208 5.40 19.51 14.39
CA ALA A 208 6.71 19.66 13.74
C ALA A 208 6.73 19.16 12.29
N LEU A 209 5.69 18.46 11.83
CA LEU A 209 5.53 18.03 10.43
C LEU A 209 4.77 19.06 9.58
N LEU A 210 3.99 19.93 10.22
CA LEU A 210 3.19 20.97 9.55
C LEU A 210 4.01 22.24 9.25
N ASP A 211 5.09 22.48 9.99
CA ASP A 211 5.99 23.63 9.79
C ASP A 211 7.03 23.41 8.66
N ALA A 212 7.02 22.22 8.02
CA ALA A 212 7.93 21.83 6.94
C ALA A 212 7.22 21.68 5.57
N GLN A 213 5.95 22.12 5.46
CA GLN A 213 5.19 22.19 4.22
C GLN A 213 5.06 23.64 3.73
#